data_AF-A0A7S1UVS1-F1
#
_entry.id   AF-A0A7S1UVS1-F1
#
_cell.length_a   1.000
_cell.length_b   1.000
_cell.length_c   1.000
_cell.angle_alpha   90.00
_cell.angle_beta   90.00
_cell.angle_gamma   90.00
#
_symmetry.space_group_name_H-M   'P 1'
#
loop_
_entity.id
_entity.type
_entity.pdbx_description
1 polymer ?
#
loop_
_entity_poly.entity_id
_entity_poly.type
_entity_poly.pdbx_seq_one_letter_code
_entity_poly.pdbx_strand_id
1 'polypeptide(L)'
;SVSETFSEFDPVPLGSASIGQVHRAKLKADGREVAVKVQYADSGRLFRKDIAAIRAFCSALAPEHMVSLNALENQNALELDYLLEAENLREVAVNMKRHGFTPREVVVPKPISSLTTARMLVMELLPGQKLVD
;
A
#
# COMPACT_ATOMS: atom_id res chain seq x y z
N SER A 1 -7.43 -1.55 -19.42
CA SER A 1 -8.64 -1.67 -18.57
C SER A 1 -8.53 -2.94 -17.72
N VAL A 2 -9.33 -3.09 -16.65
CA VAL A 2 -9.24 -4.27 -15.75
C VAL A 2 -9.33 -5.60 -16.53
N SER A 3 -10.24 -5.68 -17.50
CA SER A 3 -10.47 -6.88 -18.34
C SER A 3 -9.38 -7.15 -19.40
N GLU A 4 -8.55 -6.15 -19.71
CA GLU A 4 -7.37 -6.31 -20.57
C GLU A 4 -6.19 -6.87 -19.79
N THR A 5 -6.06 -6.49 -18.52
CA THR A 5 -4.92 -6.87 -17.66
C THR A 5 -5.15 -8.18 -16.92
N PHE A 6 -6.35 -8.39 -16.38
CA PHE A 6 -6.67 -9.51 -15.52
C PHE A 6 -7.68 -10.45 -16.21
N SER A 7 -7.43 -11.76 -16.13
CA SER A 7 -8.40 -12.78 -16.54
C SER A 7 -9.46 -13.01 -15.47
N GLU A 8 -9.09 -12.84 -14.20
CA GLU A 8 -9.97 -12.95 -13.03
C GLU A 8 -9.64 -11.81 -12.05
N PHE A 9 -10.65 -11.20 -11.45
CA PHE A 9 -10.50 -10.18 -10.41
C PHE A 9 -11.59 -10.39 -9.37
N ASP A 10 -11.20 -10.74 -8.14
CA ASP A 10 -12.15 -11.06 -7.08
C ASP A 10 -12.80 -9.76 -6.56
N PRO A 11 -14.13 -9.59 -6.68
CA PRO A 11 -14.80 -8.38 -6.21
C PRO A 11 -14.78 -8.29 -4.68
N VAL A 12 -14.60 -9.42 -3.97
CA VAL A 12 -14.48 -9.44 -2.52
C VAL A 12 -13.01 -9.21 -2.15
N PRO A 13 -12.69 -8.16 -1.36
CA PRO A 13 -11.31 -7.92 -0.95
C PRO A 13 -10.83 -9.00 0.02
N LEU A 14 -9.55 -9.35 -0.08
CA LEU A 14 -8.82 -10.18 0.90
C LEU A 14 -8.70 -9.47 2.26
N GLY A 15 -8.74 -8.13 2.25
CA GLY A 15 -8.70 -7.31 3.45
C GLY A 15 -8.61 -5.82 3.14
N SER A 16 -8.79 -5.00 4.19
CA SER A 16 -8.52 -3.57 4.16
C SER A 16 -7.04 -3.30 4.45
N ALA A 17 -6.51 -2.28 3.79
CA ALA A 17 -5.28 -1.60 4.17
C ALA A 17 -5.61 -0.15 4.54
N SER A 18 -4.71 0.54 5.26
CA SER A 18 -4.85 1.93 5.74
C SER A 18 -5.80 2.81 4.91
N ILE A 19 -5.46 3.06 3.64
CA ILE A 19 -6.22 3.94 2.74
C ILE A 19 -6.87 3.22 1.54
N GLY A 20 -7.00 1.89 1.60
CA GLY A 20 -7.42 1.09 0.46
C GLY A 20 -7.83 -0.35 0.78
N GLN A 21 -7.93 -1.15 -0.27
CA GLN A 21 -8.37 -2.54 -0.20
C GLN A 21 -7.47 -3.42 -1.05
N VAL A 22 -7.26 -4.66 -0.62
CA VAL A 22 -6.44 -5.64 -1.34
C VAL A 22 -7.36 -6.69 -1.95
N HIS A 23 -7.23 -6.93 -3.25
CA HIS A 23 -7.98 -7.94 -3.99
C HIS A 23 -7.06 -9.02 -4.49
N ARG A 24 -7.59 -10.24 -4.62
CA ARG A 24 -6.95 -11.29 -5.41
C ARG A 24 -7.31 -11.08 -6.87
N ALA A 25 -6.34 -11.22 -7.77
CA ALA A 25 -6.57 -11.22 -9.20
C ALA A 25 -5.63 -12.21 -9.89
N LYS A 26 -5.91 -12.49 -11.16
CA LYS A 26 -5.11 -13.37 -12.01
C LYS A 26 -4.72 -12.65 -13.28
N LEU A 27 -3.44 -12.64 -13.61
CA LEU A 27 -2.94 -11.96 -14.81
C LEU A 27 -3.38 -12.70 -16.07
N LYS A 28 -3.87 -11.94 -17.05
CA LYS A 28 -4.29 -12.52 -18.34
C LYS A 28 -3.12 -13.01 -19.19
N ALA A 29 -1.96 -12.37 -19.04
CA ALA A 29 -0.77 -12.64 -19.87
C ALA A 29 -0.13 -14.00 -19.59
N ASP A 30 -0.11 -14.44 -18.33
CA ASP A 30 0.62 -15.65 -17.91
C ASP A 30 -0.09 -16.48 -16.84
N GLY A 31 -1.28 -16.07 -16.40
CA GLY A 31 -2.09 -16.81 -15.43
C GLY A 31 -1.63 -16.72 -13.98
N ARG A 32 -0.59 -15.93 -13.66
CA ARG A 32 -0.13 -15.78 -12.26
C ARG A 32 -1.17 -15.10 -11.39
N GLU A 33 -1.36 -15.60 -10.18
CA GLU A 33 -2.15 -14.95 -9.14
C GLU A 33 -1.36 -13.81 -8.50
N VAL A 34 -2.06 -12.70 -8.25
CA VAL A 34 -1.49 -11.45 -7.73
C VAL A 34 -2.39 -10.83 -6.68
N ALA A 35 -1.78 -10.08 -5.78
CA ALA A 35 -2.47 -9.17 -4.87
C ALA A 35 -2.52 -7.79 -5.51
N VAL A 36 -3.72 -7.19 -5.58
CA VAL A 36 -3.97 -5.87 -6.14
C VAL A 36 -4.49 -4.96 -5.04
N LYS A 37 -3.63 -4.08 -4.53
CA LYS A 37 -3.99 -3.05 -3.54
C LYS A 37 -4.44 -1.80 -4.27
N VAL A 38 -5.67 -1.36 -4.02
CA VAL A 38 -6.30 -0.21 -4.67
C VAL A 38 -6.70 0.81 -3.61
N GLN A 39 -6.33 2.07 -3.80
CA GLN A 39 -6.77 3.15 -2.90
C GLN A 39 -8.27 3.39 -3.02
N TYR A 40 -8.92 3.77 -1.92
CA TYR A 40 -10.27 4.32 -1.99
C TYR A 40 -10.27 5.60 -2.81
N ALA A 41 -11.29 5.80 -3.64
CA ALA A 41 -11.36 6.93 -4.58
C ALA A 41 -11.15 8.30 -3.91
N ASP A 42 -11.61 8.44 -2.66
CA ASP A 42 -11.60 9.67 -1.89
C ASP A 42 -10.49 9.78 -0.83
N SER A 43 -9.64 8.76 -0.67
CA SER A 43 -8.67 8.69 0.44
C SER A 43 -7.78 9.94 0.54
N GLY A 44 -7.14 10.34 -0.56
CA GLY A 44 -6.26 11.51 -0.58
C GLY A 44 -7.00 12.85 -0.39
N ARG A 45 -8.29 12.92 -0.71
CA ARG A 45 -9.13 14.13 -0.46
C ARG A 45 -9.53 14.21 1.00
N LEU A 46 -9.99 13.09 1.57
CA LEU A 46 -10.38 13.00 2.98
C LEU A 46 -9.19 13.25 3.89
N PHE A 47 -8.04 12.62 3.61
CA PHE A 47 -6.80 12.84 4.35
C PHE A 47 -6.43 14.32 4.46
N ARG A 48 -6.43 15.06 3.33
CA ARG A 48 -6.13 16.50 3.31
C ARG A 48 -7.15 17.32 4.10
N LYS A 49 -8.43 16.93 4.08
CA LYS A 49 -9.47 17.60 4.89
C LYS A 49 -9.26 17.37 6.38
N ASP A 50 -8.94 16.15 6.77
CA ASP A 50 -8.71 15.79 8.18
C ASP A 50 -7.49 16.54 8.73
N ILE A 51 -6.37 16.56 8.00
CA ILE A 51 -5.18 17.33 8.38
C ILE A 51 -5.50 18.81 8.50
N ALA A 52 -6.27 19.40 7.57
CA ALA A 52 -6.65 20.80 7.63
C ALA A 52 -7.51 21.12 8.87
N ALA A 53 -8.45 20.24 9.21
CA ALA A 53 -9.30 20.39 10.39
C ALA A 53 -8.49 20.29 11.70
N ILE A 54 -7.60 19.30 11.80
CA ILE A 54 -6.73 19.12 12.98
C ILE A 54 -5.78 20.32 13.10
N ARG A 55 -5.23 20.81 11.98
CA ARG A 55 -4.36 22.00 11.96
C ARG A 55 -5.07 23.24 12.47
N ALA A 56 -6.32 23.46 12.07
CA ALA A 56 -7.13 24.57 12.57
C ALA A 56 -7.35 24.45 14.09
N PHE A 57 -7.64 23.25 14.59
CA PHE A 57 -7.78 22.99 16.02
C PHE A 57 -6.47 23.23 16.79
N CYS A 58 -5.36 22.64 16.36
CA CYS A 58 -4.05 22.81 17.01
C CYS A 58 -3.62 24.28 17.03
N SER A 59 -3.82 25.02 15.94
CA SER A 59 -3.47 26.45 15.88
C SER A 59 -4.25 27.29 16.90
N ALA A 60 -5.48 26.89 17.23
CA ALA A 60 -6.34 27.62 18.15
C ALA A 60 -6.15 27.21 19.62
N LEU A 61 -5.96 25.91 19.89
CA LEU A 61 -6.11 25.35 21.24
C LEU A 61 -4.91 24.55 21.74
N ALA A 62 -3.99 24.11 20.87
CA ALA A 62 -2.85 23.28 21.24
C ALA A 62 -1.66 23.46 20.27
N PRO A 63 -1.08 24.68 20.19
CA PRO A 63 -0.04 25.01 19.22
C PRO A 63 1.23 24.16 19.39
N GLU A 64 1.51 23.63 20.58
CA GLU A 64 2.61 22.72 20.87
C GLU A 64 2.56 21.43 20.06
N HIS A 65 1.37 21.00 19.63
CA HIS A 65 1.20 19.79 18.81
C HIS A 65 1.45 20.03 17.32
N MET A 66 1.70 21.27 16.88
CA MET A 66 1.90 21.57 15.46
C MET A 66 3.11 20.86 14.84
N VAL A 67 4.18 20.67 15.61
CA VAL A 67 5.37 19.96 15.14
C VAL A 67 5.03 18.49 14.88
N SER A 68 4.33 17.84 15.82
CA SER A 68 3.88 16.46 15.68
C SER A 68 2.92 16.28 14.51
N LEU A 69 1.99 17.24 14.31
CA LEU A 69 1.06 17.20 13.18
C LEU A 69 1.78 17.29 11.83
N ASN A 70 2.79 18.16 11.71
CA ASN A 70 3.57 18.26 10.47
C ASN A 70 4.34 16.97 10.18
N ALA A 71 4.91 16.33 11.20
CA ALA A 71 5.58 15.05 11.03
C ALA A 71 4.61 13.95 10.57
N LEU A 72 3.42 13.90 11.18
CA LEU A 72 2.36 12.94 10.83
C LEU A 72 1.82 13.17 9.41
N GLU A 73 1.61 14.42 9.00
CA GLU A 73 1.19 14.75 7.64
C GLU A 73 2.23 14.27 6.62
N ASN A 74 3.51 14.58 6.85
CA ASN A 74 4.59 14.19 5.94
C ASN A 74 4.69 12.67 5.80
N GLN A 75 4.60 11.94 6.91
CA GLN A 75 4.68 10.48 6.89
C GLN A 75 3.47 9.86 6.17
N ASN A 76 2.26 10.30 6.49
CA ASN A 76 1.04 9.73 5.91
C ASN A 76 0.84 10.15 4.44
N ALA A 77 1.40 11.29 4.02
CA ALA A 77 1.41 11.66 2.61
C ALA A 77 2.17 10.64 1.74
N LEU A 78 3.18 9.96 2.30
CA LEU A 78 3.90 8.89 1.62
C LEU A 78 3.00 7.67 1.35
N GLU A 79 2.00 7.41 2.21
CA GLU A 79 1.06 6.30 1.99
C GLU A 79 0.16 6.53 0.76
N LEU A 80 -0.01 7.78 0.32
CA LEU A 80 -0.82 8.13 -0.85
C LEU A 80 -0.11 7.82 -2.19
N ASP A 81 1.16 7.44 -2.18
CA ASP A 81 1.90 7.05 -3.39
C ASP A 81 2.40 5.60 -3.33
N TYR A 82 1.64 4.70 -3.97
CA TYR A 82 2.00 3.29 -4.05
C TYR A 82 3.22 2.98 -4.92
N LEU A 83 3.75 3.94 -5.69
CA LEU A 83 5.05 3.76 -6.35
C LEU A 83 6.18 3.73 -5.31
N LEU A 84 6.09 4.55 -4.27
CA LEU A 84 7.04 4.56 -3.17
C LEU A 84 6.96 3.26 -2.36
N GLU A 85 5.74 2.77 -2.08
CA GLU A 85 5.55 1.48 -1.41
C GLU A 85 6.16 0.32 -2.22
N ALA A 86 6.00 0.33 -3.56
CA ALA A 86 6.65 -0.65 -4.41
C ALA A 86 8.18 -0.58 -4.34
N GLU A 87 8.76 0.62 -4.25
CA GLU A 87 10.21 0.77 -4.11
C GLU A 87 10.70 0.27 -2.74
N ASN A 88 9.97 0.61 -1.67
CA ASN A 88 10.27 0.11 -0.34
C ASN A 88 10.22 -1.43 -0.28
N LEU A 89 9.28 -2.08 -0.97
CA LEU A 89 9.25 -3.54 -1.07
C LEU A 89 10.51 -4.11 -1.74
N ARG A 90 11.03 -3.45 -2.79
CA ARG A 90 12.29 -3.88 -3.43
C ARG A 90 13.47 -3.68 -2.50
N GLU A 91 13.55 -2.54 -1.82
CA GLU A 91 14.61 -2.23 -0.88
C GLU A 91 14.63 -3.23 0.28
N VAL A 92 13.47 -3.52 0.87
CA VAL A 92 13.32 -4.51 1.94
C VAL A 92 13.76 -5.89 1.45
N ALA A 93 13.38 -6.31 0.24
CA ALA A 93 13.84 -7.58 -0.33
C ALA A 93 15.37 -7.66 -0.45
N VAL A 94 16.02 -6.58 -0.90
CA VAL A 94 17.49 -6.49 -0.97
C VAL A 94 18.11 -6.54 0.43
N ASN A 95 17.55 -5.79 1.38
CA ASN A 95 18.05 -5.73 2.76
C ASN A 95 17.93 -7.08 3.48
N MET A 96 16.81 -7.79 3.34
CA MET A 96 16.64 -9.13 3.92
C MET A 96 17.73 -10.09 3.42
N LYS A 97 17.97 -10.12 2.11
CA LYS A 97 19.04 -10.94 1.52
C LYS A 97 20.42 -10.50 2.02
N ARG A 98 20.69 -9.19 2.08
CA ARG A 98 21.98 -8.63 2.55
C ARG A 98 22.29 -9.03 3.99
N HIS A 99 21.26 -9.16 4.84
CA HIS A 99 21.40 -9.56 6.23
C HIS A 99 21.32 -11.07 6.47
N GLY A 100 21.31 -11.88 5.40
CA GLY A 100 21.44 -13.34 5.49
C GLY A 100 20.13 -14.12 5.60
N PHE A 101 18.97 -13.46 5.54
CA PHE A 101 17.69 -14.15 5.52
C PHE A 101 17.49 -14.92 4.21
N THR A 102 16.98 -16.14 4.31
CA THR A 102 16.64 -16.98 3.16
C THR A 102 15.14 -16.92 2.85
N PRO A 103 14.71 -17.29 1.63
CA PRO A 103 13.28 -17.40 1.29
C PRO A 103 12.50 -18.42 2.12
N ARG A 104 13.18 -19.27 2.92
CA ARG A 104 12.51 -20.16 3.87
C ARG A 104 12.13 -19.46 5.18
N GLU A 105 12.76 -18.32 5.46
CA GLU A 105 12.57 -17.54 6.69
C GLU A 105 11.73 -16.30 6.43
N VAL A 106 12.06 -15.53 5.38
CA VAL A 106 11.38 -14.29 5.02
C VAL A 106 11.19 -14.23 3.51
N VAL A 107 9.95 -14.00 3.08
CA VAL A 107 9.61 -13.74 1.68
C VAL A 107 8.96 -12.35 1.60
N VAL A 108 9.47 -11.51 0.71
CA VAL A 108 8.93 -10.19 0.42
C VAL A 108 8.22 -10.27 -0.94
N PRO A 109 6.92 -9.91 -1.04
CA PRO A 109 6.19 -10.02 -2.30
C PRO A 109 6.78 -9.08 -3.34
N LYS A 110 7.04 -9.58 -4.56
CA LYS A 110 7.62 -8.77 -5.62
C LYS A 110 6.56 -7.87 -6.27
N PRO A 111 6.77 -6.54 -6.35
CA PRO A 111 5.90 -5.66 -7.12
C PRO A 111 6.04 -5.88 -8.63
N ILE A 112 4.94 -5.76 -9.36
CA ILE A 112 4.90 -5.77 -10.82
C ILE A 112 4.87 -4.32 -11.30
N SER A 113 6.06 -3.78 -11.60
CA SER A 113 6.25 -2.36 -11.89
C SER A 113 5.37 -1.85 -13.04
N SER A 114 5.21 -2.65 -14.10
CA SER A 114 4.42 -2.28 -15.28
C SER A 114 2.92 -2.13 -15.01
N LEU A 115 2.43 -2.66 -13.89
CA LEU A 115 1.03 -2.60 -13.48
C LEU A 115 0.84 -1.74 -12.21
N THR A 116 1.92 -1.20 -11.65
CA THR A 116 1.87 -0.35 -10.46
C THR A 116 1.76 1.12 -10.85
N THR A 117 0.90 1.85 -10.13
CA THR A 117 0.70 3.29 -10.26
C THR A 117 0.64 3.91 -8.88
N ALA A 118 0.57 5.24 -8.78
CA ALA A 118 0.43 5.91 -7.49
C ALA A 118 -0.81 5.46 -6.68
N ARG A 119 -1.85 4.91 -7.32
CA ARG A 119 -3.12 4.52 -6.68
C ARG A 119 -3.41 3.02 -6.69
N MET A 120 -2.56 2.23 -7.33
CA MET A 120 -2.73 0.79 -7.46
C MET A 120 -1.38 0.10 -7.39
N LEU A 121 -1.21 -0.79 -6.42
CA LEU A 121 -0.03 -1.64 -6.27
C LEU A 121 -0.41 -3.07 -6.65
N VAL A 122 0.33 -3.62 -7.62
CA VAL A 122 0.17 -5.02 -8.02
C VAL A 122 1.45 -5.76 -7.62
N MET A 123 1.30 -6.84 -6.87
CA MET A 123 2.43 -7.63 -6.37
C MET A 123 2.10 -9.12 -6.32
N GLU A 124 3.12 -9.95 -6.13
CA GLU A 124 2.95 -11.38 -5.92
C GLU A 124 1.98 -11.65 -4.76
N LEU A 125 1.04 -12.58 -4.99
CA LEU A 125 0.21 -13.11 -3.92
C LEU A 125 1.00 -14.18 -3.17
N LEU A 126 1.28 -13.93 -1.88
CA LEU A 126 1.92 -14.90 -1.01
C LEU A 126 0.87 -15.59 -0.15
N PRO A 127 0.65 -16.92 -0.31
CA PRO A 127 -0.24 -17.66 0.57
C PRO A 127 0.43 -17.86 1.93
N GLY A 128 -0.36 -17.79 3.01
CA GLY A 128 0.14 -18.01 4.36
C GLY A 128 -0.94 -17.79 5.42
N GLN A 129 -0.62 -18.16 6.65
CA GLN A 129 -1.41 -17.76 7.82
C GLN A 129 -1.00 -16.36 8.27
N LYS A 130 -1.99 -15.58 8.72
CA LYS A 130 -1.72 -14.30 9.35
C LYS A 130 -0.97 -14.54 10.67
N LEU A 131 -0.04 -13.64 11.01
CA LEU A 131 0.72 -13.72 12.26
C LEU A 131 -0.14 -13.41 13.49
N VAL A 132 -1.25 -12.71 13.28
CA VAL A 132 -2.24 -12.35 14.31
C VAL A 132 -3.62 -12.68 13.76
N ASP A 133 -4.47 -13.27 14.61
CA ASP A 133 -5.89 -13.52 14.33
C ASP A 133 -6.68 -12.21 14.21
#